data_AF-W7QKN7-F1
#
_entry.id   AF-W7QKN7-F1
#
_cell.length_a   1.000
_cell.length_b   1.000
_cell.length_c   1.000
_cell.angle_alpha   90.00
_cell.angle_beta   90.00
_cell.angle_gamma   90.00
#
_symmetry.space_group_name_H-M   'P 1'
#
loop_
_entity.id
_entity.type
_entity.pdbx_description
1 polymer ?
#
loop_
_entity_poly.entity_id
_entity_poly.type
_entity_poly.pdbx_seq_one_letter_code
_entity_poly.pdbx_strand_id
1 'polypeptide(L)'
;MKPFQVSRTPALASLLAGACLLGSASLALAAEEHNPAEPTPELLTALHQGGFVLYLRHGPTDTSVPDRVPVDFDDCTTQRPLSDEGRQVMQGVAEGLAGHAWPIEAPILVSPFCRAQETARIAFPTQAHRIDDLLRYTAAMTDEEKRPVIEHTGKMLSLPVEATSTA
;
A
#
# COMPACT_ATOMS: atom_id res chain seq x y z
N MET A 1 22.86 13.87 88.79
CA MET A 1 24.23 14.38 88.60
C MET A 1 24.38 14.79 87.13
N LYS A 2 24.64 16.07 86.85
CA LYS A 2 25.30 16.57 85.61
C LYS A 2 26.73 16.98 86.04
N PRO A 3 27.79 17.11 85.19
CA PRO A 3 27.76 17.48 83.77
C PRO A 3 28.91 16.85 82.89
N PHE A 4 29.11 17.42 81.68
CA PHE A 4 30.43 17.73 81.08
C PHE A 4 31.17 16.58 80.33
N GLN A 5 31.77 16.70 79.13
CA GLN A 5 31.79 17.69 78.04
C GLN A 5 32.52 17.11 76.79
N VAL A 6 32.04 17.50 75.60
CA VAL A 6 32.77 18.12 74.44
C VAL A 6 34.06 17.47 73.90
N SER A 7 34.07 17.21 72.58
CA SER A 7 34.98 17.92 71.65
C SER A 7 34.49 17.87 70.19
N ARG A 8 34.67 19.01 69.51
CA ARG A 8 34.34 19.32 68.11
C ARG A 8 35.55 18.97 67.22
N THR A 9 35.38 18.65 65.95
CA THR A 9 35.65 19.49 64.74
C THR A 9 36.05 18.55 63.58
N PRO A 10 36.27 19.01 62.32
CA PRO A 10 35.39 19.79 61.46
C PRO A 10 35.28 19.19 60.03
N ALA A 11 34.31 19.73 59.27
CA ALA A 11 34.30 20.02 57.83
C ALA A 11 34.87 19.02 56.80
N LEU A 12 34.06 18.70 55.78
CA LEU A 12 34.39 18.99 54.39
C LEU A 12 33.10 19.01 53.54
N ALA A 13 32.77 20.23 53.10
CA ALA A 13 31.73 20.49 52.12
C ALA A 13 32.13 19.88 50.77
N SER A 14 31.31 18.98 50.23
CA SER A 14 31.43 18.56 48.83
C SER A 14 30.54 19.45 47.96
N LEU A 15 31.21 20.51 47.48
CA LEU A 15 31.20 21.04 46.13
C LEU A 15 30.47 20.23 45.03
N LEU A 16 29.71 20.99 44.23
CA LEU A 16 29.64 21.01 42.74
C LEU A 16 28.25 20.79 42.14
N ALA A 17 27.68 21.93 41.75
CA ALA A 17 26.72 22.04 40.66
C ALA A 17 27.28 21.37 39.39
N GLY A 18 26.45 20.55 38.75
CA GLY A 18 26.76 19.92 37.47
C GLY A 18 25.47 19.68 36.70
N ALA A 19 24.95 20.75 36.09
CA ALA A 19 23.90 20.65 35.09
C ALA A 19 24.45 19.89 33.88
N CYS A 20 24.04 18.63 33.72
CA CYS A 20 24.17 17.88 32.47
C CYS A 20 22.76 17.61 31.93
N LEU A 21 22.13 18.67 31.42
CA LEU A 21 21.03 18.54 30.46
C LEU A 21 21.67 18.12 29.14
N LEU A 22 21.92 16.82 28.99
CA LEU A 22 22.22 16.21 27.69
C LEU A 22 20.96 16.35 26.85
N GLY A 23 20.92 17.40 26.03
CA GLY A 23 19.90 17.58 25.00
C GLY A 23 19.96 16.39 24.05
N SER A 24 19.01 15.48 24.18
CA SER A 24 18.72 14.46 23.18
C SER A 24 18.21 15.17 21.93
N ALA A 25 19.12 15.52 21.02
CA ALA A 25 18.79 15.87 19.66
C ALA A 25 18.22 14.62 18.99
N SER A 26 16.90 14.45 19.09
CA SER A 26 16.19 13.48 18.28
C SER A 26 16.27 13.97 16.84
N LEU A 27 17.13 13.33 16.02
CA LEU A 27 16.97 13.36 14.58
C LEU A 27 15.66 12.62 14.28
N ALA A 28 14.56 13.36 14.29
CA ALA A 28 13.32 12.89 13.72
C ALA A 28 13.60 12.77 12.21
N LEU A 29 13.73 11.53 11.74
CA LEU A 29 13.60 11.21 10.33
C LEU A 29 12.14 11.54 10.00
N ALA A 30 11.87 12.78 9.57
CA ALA A 30 10.58 13.13 9.03
C ALA A 30 10.39 12.25 7.80
N ALA A 31 9.47 11.30 7.89
CA ALA A 31 8.92 10.70 6.69
C ALA A 31 8.43 11.88 5.83
N GLU A 32 8.89 11.96 4.57
CA GLU A 32 8.31 12.92 3.64
C GLU A 32 6.80 12.72 3.67
N GLU A 33 6.06 13.75 4.08
CA GLU A 33 4.62 13.75 3.89
C GLU A 33 4.40 13.56 2.39
N HIS A 34 3.68 12.49 2.04
CA HIS A 34 3.21 12.29 0.69
C HIS A 34 2.21 13.42 0.40
N ASN A 35 2.70 14.52 -0.14
CA ASN A 35 1.88 15.59 -0.65
C ASN A 35 1.55 15.24 -2.11
N PRO A 36 0.34 14.75 -2.43
CA PRO A 36 -0.01 14.44 -3.80
C PRO A 36 0.07 15.73 -4.62
N ALA A 37 1.05 15.80 -5.51
CA ALA A 37 1.11 16.88 -6.48
C ALA A 37 -0.04 16.70 -7.46
N GLU A 38 -0.80 17.77 -7.71
CA GLU A 38 -1.79 17.78 -8.77
C GLU A 38 -1.10 17.47 -10.12
N PRO A 39 -1.70 16.63 -10.98
CA PRO A 39 -1.10 16.25 -12.24
C PRO A 39 -0.96 17.48 -13.15
N THR A 40 0.20 17.65 -13.79
CA THR A 40 0.39 18.75 -14.75
C THR A 40 -0.40 18.49 -16.04
N PRO A 41 -0.77 19.53 -16.80
CA PRO A 41 -1.42 19.35 -18.10
C PRO A 41 -0.64 18.46 -19.08
N GLU A 42 0.70 18.52 -19.03
CA GLU A 42 1.58 17.69 -19.85
C GLU A 42 1.48 16.22 -19.48
N LEU A 43 1.43 15.91 -18.17
CA LEU A 43 1.23 14.55 -17.68
C LEU A 43 -0.14 14.00 -18.10
N LEU A 44 -1.20 14.76 -17.94
CA LEU A 44 -2.55 14.36 -18.36
C LEU A 44 -2.59 14.09 -19.87
N THR A 45 -1.94 14.95 -20.67
CA THR A 45 -1.83 14.76 -22.12
C THR A 45 -1.07 13.48 -22.46
N ALA A 46 0.05 13.20 -21.79
CA ALA A 46 0.79 11.96 -21.98
C ALA A 46 -0.06 10.74 -21.62
N LEU A 47 -0.75 10.74 -20.49
CA LEU A 47 -1.63 9.64 -20.07
C LEU A 47 -2.76 9.36 -21.08
N HIS A 48 -3.32 10.40 -21.71
CA HIS A 48 -4.31 10.24 -22.79
C HIS A 48 -3.74 9.62 -24.07
N GLN A 49 -2.43 9.73 -24.33
CA GLN A 49 -1.77 9.08 -25.47
C GLN A 49 -1.58 7.57 -25.27
N GLY A 50 -1.80 7.08 -24.05
CA GLY A 50 -1.61 5.67 -23.71
C GLY A 50 -0.14 5.27 -23.64
N GLY A 51 0.15 3.98 -23.81
CA GLY A 51 1.52 3.43 -23.66
C GLY A 51 1.96 3.20 -22.21
N PHE A 52 1.02 3.25 -21.26
CA PHE A 52 1.25 3.01 -19.83
C PHE A 52 0.55 1.74 -19.36
N VAL A 53 1.10 1.13 -18.30
CA VAL A 53 0.43 0.04 -17.58
C VAL A 53 -0.25 0.62 -16.34
N LEU A 54 -1.58 0.47 -16.25
CA LEU A 54 -2.32 0.72 -15.01
C LEU A 54 -2.26 -0.54 -14.14
N TYR A 55 -1.41 -0.52 -13.11
CA TYR A 55 -1.34 -1.58 -12.11
C TYR A 55 -2.09 -1.18 -10.84
N LEU A 56 -3.18 -1.87 -10.55
CA LEU A 56 -4.11 -1.53 -9.46
C LEU A 56 -4.18 -2.65 -8.43
N ARG A 57 -3.97 -2.30 -7.16
CA ARG A 57 -4.29 -3.19 -6.03
C ARG A 57 -5.81 -3.22 -5.83
N HIS A 58 -6.35 -4.38 -5.45
CA HIS A 58 -7.74 -4.50 -5.03
C HIS A 58 -8.12 -3.45 -3.96
N GLY A 59 -9.40 -3.07 -3.91
CA GLY A 59 -9.91 -2.13 -2.91
C GLY A 59 -9.72 -2.61 -1.46
N PRO A 60 -9.90 -1.71 -0.47
CA PRO A 60 -9.88 -2.07 0.94
C PRO A 60 -10.80 -3.27 1.27
N THR A 61 -10.36 -4.10 2.21
CA THR A 61 -11.03 -5.35 2.58
C THR A 61 -11.53 -5.36 4.01
N ASP A 62 -12.55 -6.16 4.30
CA ASP A 62 -12.95 -6.46 5.68
C ASP A 62 -11.92 -7.39 6.32
N THR A 63 -11.07 -6.84 7.19
CA THR A 63 -10.00 -7.59 7.84
C THR A 63 -10.50 -8.51 8.96
N SER A 64 -11.75 -8.37 9.40
CA SER A 64 -12.36 -9.28 10.39
C SER A 64 -12.66 -10.67 9.81
N VAL A 65 -12.75 -10.77 8.48
CA VAL A 65 -12.92 -12.02 7.74
C VAL A 65 -11.59 -12.42 7.10
N PRO A 66 -10.87 -13.44 7.61
CA PRO A 66 -9.67 -13.94 6.97
C PRO A 66 -10.00 -14.86 5.78
N ASP A 67 -9.06 -14.96 4.84
CA ASP A 67 -9.07 -16.06 3.86
C ASP A 67 -8.92 -17.41 4.59
N ARG A 68 -9.70 -18.42 4.21
CA ARG A 68 -9.48 -19.81 4.64
C ARG A 68 -8.29 -20.38 3.86
N VAL A 69 -7.50 -21.23 4.52
CA VAL A 69 -6.31 -21.85 3.92
C VAL A 69 -6.50 -23.37 3.84
N PRO A 70 -6.30 -24.02 2.67
CA PRO A 70 -5.99 -23.41 1.38
C PRO A 70 -7.16 -22.56 0.86
N VAL A 71 -6.84 -21.52 0.06
CA VAL A 71 -7.83 -20.65 -0.56
C VAL A 71 -8.53 -21.40 -1.69
N ASP A 72 -9.85 -21.42 -1.67
CA ASP A 72 -10.68 -21.87 -2.79
C ASP A 72 -11.05 -20.66 -3.65
N PHE A 73 -10.51 -20.60 -4.87
CA PHE A 73 -10.72 -19.47 -5.78
C PHE A 73 -12.12 -19.46 -6.42
N ASP A 74 -12.82 -20.59 -6.43
CA ASP A 74 -14.16 -20.75 -6.99
C ASP A 74 -15.26 -20.48 -5.94
N ASP A 75 -14.90 -20.48 -4.64
CA ASP A 75 -15.82 -20.17 -3.53
C ASP A 75 -15.41 -18.90 -2.77
N CYS A 76 -16.04 -17.78 -3.14
CA CYS A 76 -15.82 -16.49 -2.49
C CYS A 76 -16.22 -16.47 -0.99
N THR A 77 -17.04 -17.40 -0.50
CA THR A 77 -17.40 -17.47 0.92
C THR A 77 -16.25 -17.95 1.81
N THR A 78 -15.19 -18.49 1.19
CA THR A 78 -13.95 -18.88 1.85
C THR A 78 -12.91 -17.76 1.87
N GLN A 79 -13.16 -16.63 1.20
CA GLN A 79 -12.20 -15.57 0.97
C GLN A 79 -12.56 -14.30 1.75
N ARG A 80 -11.54 -13.52 2.10
CA ARG A 80 -11.68 -12.16 2.60
C ARG A 80 -12.35 -11.28 1.53
N PRO A 81 -13.54 -10.71 1.80
CA PRO A 81 -14.22 -9.82 0.87
C PRO A 81 -13.67 -8.38 0.93
N LEU A 82 -14.06 -7.55 -0.03
CA LEU A 82 -13.94 -6.09 0.12
C LEU A 82 -14.83 -5.61 1.29
N SER A 83 -14.41 -4.55 1.97
CA SER A 83 -15.29 -3.87 2.93
C SER A 83 -16.28 -2.96 2.21
N ASP A 84 -17.36 -2.56 2.87
CA ASP A 84 -18.30 -1.58 2.31
C ASP A 84 -17.62 -0.24 1.99
N GLU A 85 -16.72 0.21 2.86
CA GLU A 85 -15.87 1.37 2.59
C GLU A 85 -14.97 1.13 1.36
N GLY A 86 -14.39 -0.06 1.23
CA GLY A 86 -13.59 -0.43 0.08
C GLY A 86 -14.37 -0.38 -1.23
N ARG A 87 -15.66 -0.75 -1.21
CA ARG A 87 -16.56 -0.61 -2.36
C ARG A 87 -16.77 0.84 -2.75
N GLN A 88 -16.99 1.70 -1.76
CA GLN A 88 -17.17 3.15 -1.98
C GLN A 88 -15.91 3.77 -2.57
N VAL A 89 -14.72 3.41 -2.07
CA VAL A 89 -13.45 3.88 -2.64
C VAL A 89 -13.33 3.44 -4.11
N MET A 90 -13.66 2.18 -4.44
CA MET A 90 -13.59 1.71 -5.83
C MET A 90 -14.66 2.31 -6.73
N GLN A 91 -15.81 2.71 -6.21
CA GLN A 91 -16.80 3.50 -6.96
C GLN A 91 -16.24 4.89 -7.31
N GLY A 92 -15.57 5.57 -6.37
CA GLY A 92 -14.89 6.83 -6.66
C GLY A 92 -13.78 6.69 -7.70
N VAL A 93 -13.04 5.57 -7.68
CA VAL A 93 -12.08 5.24 -8.74
C VAL A 93 -12.78 5.08 -10.10
N ALA A 94 -13.92 4.38 -10.15
CA ALA A 94 -14.70 4.21 -11.38
C ALA A 94 -15.15 5.56 -11.96
N GLU A 95 -15.67 6.45 -11.10
CA GLU A 95 -16.09 7.80 -11.48
C GLU A 95 -14.92 8.63 -12.01
N GLY A 96 -13.77 8.59 -11.33
CA GLY A 96 -12.55 9.27 -11.77
C GLY A 96 -12.04 8.76 -13.11
N LEU A 97 -12.07 7.44 -13.33
CA LEU A 97 -11.69 6.83 -14.60
C LEU A 97 -12.64 7.24 -15.73
N ALA A 98 -13.95 7.23 -15.48
CA ALA A 98 -14.97 7.62 -16.44
C ALA A 98 -14.90 9.11 -16.80
N GLY A 99 -14.65 9.97 -15.82
CA GLY A 99 -14.58 11.43 -16.01
C GLY A 99 -13.43 11.89 -16.91
N HIS A 100 -12.35 11.13 -17.01
CA HIS A 100 -11.20 11.44 -17.85
C HIS A 100 -11.16 10.67 -19.18
N ALA A 101 -12.01 9.65 -19.34
CA ALA A 101 -12.04 8.79 -20.54
C ALA A 101 -10.65 8.20 -20.90
N TRP A 102 -9.91 7.73 -19.89
CA TRP A 102 -8.59 7.11 -20.09
C TRP A 102 -8.66 5.92 -21.07
N PRO A 103 -7.63 5.72 -21.92
CA PRO A 103 -7.57 4.61 -22.88
C PRO A 103 -7.25 3.28 -22.18
N ILE A 104 -8.24 2.68 -21.50
CA ILE A 104 -8.10 1.38 -20.84
C ILE A 104 -8.46 0.27 -21.82
N GLU A 105 -7.46 -0.51 -22.23
CA GLU A 105 -7.63 -1.66 -23.11
C GLU A 105 -8.31 -2.85 -22.41
N ALA A 106 -9.04 -3.64 -23.20
CA ALA A 106 -9.67 -4.87 -22.76
C ALA A 106 -9.02 -6.09 -23.47
N PRO A 107 -8.93 -7.26 -22.81
CA PRO A 107 -9.43 -7.52 -21.45
C PRO A 107 -8.47 -7.05 -20.36
N ILE A 108 -9.03 -6.56 -19.25
CA ILE A 108 -8.27 -6.28 -18.02
C ILE A 108 -7.89 -7.62 -17.38
N LEU A 109 -6.61 -7.78 -17.05
CA LEU A 109 -6.12 -8.97 -16.35
C LEU A 109 -6.36 -8.84 -14.85
N VAL A 110 -6.98 -9.85 -14.27
CA VAL A 110 -7.45 -9.79 -12.88
C VAL A 110 -6.99 -11.02 -12.10
N SER A 111 -6.51 -10.78 -10.88
CA SER A 111 -6.19 -11.85 -9.92
C SER A 111 -7.40 -12.74 -9.66
N PRO A 112 -7.22 -14.06 -9.42
CA PRO A 112 -8.33 -14.97 -9.14
C PRO A 112 -9.01 -14.71 -7.78
N PHE A 113 -8.42 -13.91 -6.89
CA PHE A 113 -9.07 -13.55 -5.62
C PHE A 113 -10.38 -12.76 -5.85
N CYS A 114 -11.46 -13.16 -5.18
CA CYS A 114 -12.78 -12.57 -5.36
C CYS A 114 -12.80 -11.05 -5.11
N ARG A 115 -12.02 -10.57 -4.13
CA ARG A 115 -11.86 -9.12 -3.85
C ARG A 115 -11.26 -8.34 -5.03
N ALA A 116 -10.37 -8.95 -5.81
CA ALA A 116 -9.79 -8.34 -7.00
C ALA A 116 -10.77 -8.37 -8.18
N GLN A 117 -11.44 -9.50 -8.38
CA GLN A 117 -12.51 -9.62 -9.39
C GLN A 117 -13.63 -8.60 -9.14
N GLU A 118 -14.05 -8.44 -7.88
CA GLU A 118 -15.07 -7.49 -7.51
C GLU A 118 -14.61 -6.04 -7.66
N THR A 119 -13.35 -5.75 -7.31
CA THR A 119 -12.73 -4.45 -7.61
C THR A 119 -12.79 -4.14 -9.10
N ALA A 120 -12.44 -5.08 -9.98
CA ALA A 120 -12.46 -4.89 -11.42
C ALA A 120 -13.88 -4.61 -11.95
N ARG A 121 -14.89 -5.34 -11.44
CA ARG A 121 -16.31 -5.09 -11.79
C ARG A 121 -16.79 -3.70 -11.38
N ILE A 122 -16.33 -3.20 -10.23
CA ILE A 122 -16.72 -1.87 -9.75
C ILE A 122 -15.98 -0.78 -10.54
N ALA A 123 -14.65 -0.88 -10.64
CA ALA A 123 -13.79 0.16 -11.22
C ALA A 123 -13.87 0.22 -12.76
N PHE A 124 -14.15 -0.90 -13.42
CA PHE A 124 -14.17 -1.03 -14.89
C PHE A 124 -15.41 -1.78 -15.36
N PRO A 125 -16.62 -1.22 -15.14
CA PRO A 125 -17.89 -1.92 -15.34
C PRO A 125 -18.18 -2.24 -16.82
N THR A 126 -17.49 -1.59 -17.75
CA THR A 126 -17.72 -1.73 -19.21
C THR A 126 -16.67 -2.58 -19.92
N GLN A 127 -15.53 -2.85 -19.28
CA GLN A 127 -14.39 -3.54 -19.87
C GLN A 127 -14.54 -5.05 -19.63
N ALA A 128 -14.20 -5.87 -20.62
CA ALA A 128 -14.07 -7.30 -20.41
C ALA A 128 -12.93 -7.59 -19.42
N HIS A 129 -13.11 -8.58 -18.55
CA HIS A 129 -12.08 -9.04 -17.61
C HIS A 129 -11.65 -10.45 -17.96
N ARG A 130 -10.37 -10.76 -17.74
CA ARG A 130 -9.82 -12.11 -17.86
C ARG A 130 -9.06 -12.45 -16.59
N ILE A 131 -9.40 -13.59 -15.99
CA ILE A 131 -8.66 -14.08 -14.83
C ILE A 131 -7.28 -14.55 -15.27
N ASP A 132 -6.27 -14.13 -14.52
CA ASP A 132 -4.88 -14.54 -14.67
C ASP A 132 -4.39 -15.12 -13.35
N ASP A 133 -4.24 -16.45 -13.31
CA ASP A 133 -3.83 -17.20 -12.12
C ASP A 133 -2.42 -16.83 -11.63
N LEU A 134 -1.60 -16.17 -12.45
CA LEU A 134 -0.28 -15.70 -12.07
C LEU A 134 -0.29 -14.28 -11.51
N LEU A 135 -1.46 -13.65 -11.31
CA LEU A 135 -1.64 -12.41 -10.55
C LEU A 135 -2.03 -12.66 -9.08
N ARG A 136 -1.69 -13.83 -8.53
CA ARG A 136 -2.03 -14.20 -7.14
C ARG A 136 -1.12 -13.50 -6.11
N TYR A 137 -1.70 -13.26 -4.93
CA TYR A 137 -0.93 -12.85 -3.76
C TYR A 137 0.05 -13.96 -3.34
N THR A 138 1.31 -13.59 -3.14
CA THR A 138 2.44 -14.53 -3.05
C THR A 138 2.92 -14.80 -1.62
N ALA A 139 2.40 -14.13 -0.59
CA ALA A 139 3.02 -14.21 0.74
C ALA A 139 2.99 -15.60 1.38
N ALA A 140 2.00 -16.43 1.02
CA ALA A 140 1.87 -17.81 1.51
C ALA A 140 2.57 -18.85 0.62
N MET A 141 3.23 -18.44 -0.46
CA MET A 141 3.92 -19.32 -1.39
C MET A 141 5.38 -19.57 -0.96
N THR A 142 5.90 -20.76 -1.26
CA THR A 142 7.33 -21.06 -1.27
C THR A 142 8.05 -20.28 -2.37
N ASP A 143 9.37 -20.15 -2.31
CA ASP A 143 10.11 -19.37 -3.31
C ASP A 143 9.98 -19.96 -4.73
N GLU A 144 9.88 -21.29 -4.85
CA GLU A 144 9.66 -21.94 -6.15
C GLU A 144 8.25 -21.66 -6.71
N GLU A 145 7.24 -21.59 -5.84
CA GLU A 145 5.87 -21.20 -6.25
C GLU A 145 5.76 -19.71 -6.59
N LYS A 146 6.54 -18.84 -5.93
CA LYS A 146 6.57 -17.39 -6.19
C LYS A 146 7.22 -17.06 -7.53
N ARG A 147 8.26 -17.79 -7.91
CA ARG A 147 9.07 -17.51 -9.09
C ARG A 147 8.25 -17.26 -10.36
N PRO A 148 7.33 -18.15 -10.79
CA PRO A 148 6.51 -17.89 -11.98
C PRO A 148 5.58 -16.68 -11.85
N VAL A 149 5.06 -16.39 -10.65
CA VAL A 149 4.21 -15.21 -10.39
C VAL A 149 4.99 -13.91 -10.55
N ILE A 150 6.21 -13.85 -9.98
CA ILE A 150 7.08 -12.68 -10.06
C ILE A 150 7.56 -12.46 -11.49
N GLU A 151 8.02 -13.51 -12.17
CA GLU A 151 8.47 -13.44 -13.56
C GLU A 151 7.34 -12.98 -14.49
N HIS A 152 6.14 -13.53 -14.34
CA HIS A 152 4.97 -13.16 -15.14
C HIS A 152 4.55 -11.71 -14.91
N THR A 153 4.38 -11.31 -13.65
CA THR A 153 3.99 -9.93 -13.30
C THR A 153 5.07 -8.95 -13.74
N GLY A 154 6.35 -9.24 -13.48
CA GLY A 154 7.48 -8.42 -13.89
C GLY A 154 7.52 -8.24 -15.41
N LYS A 155 7.31 -9.31 -16.17
CA LYS A 155 7.21 -9.23 -17.63
C LYS A 155 6.06 -8.30 -18.07
N MET A 156 4.85 -8.48 -17.53
CA MET A 156 3.70 -7.63 -17.90
C MET A 156 3.92 -6.15 -17.59
N LEU A 157 4.58 -5.83 -16.47
CA LEU A 157 4.89 -4.45 -16.09
C LEU A 157 6.06 -3.83 -16.87
N SER A 158 6.89 -4.65 -17.53
CA SER A 158 8.12 -4.19 -18.21
C SER A 158 8.01 -4.18 -19.73
N LEU A 159 7.05 -4.91 -20.31
CA LEU A 159 6.86 -4.92 -21.74
C LEU A 159 6.24 -3.60 -22.21
N PRO A 160 6.69 -3.06 -23.35
CA PRO A 160 6.05 -1.90 -23.95
C PRO A 160 4.57 -2.18 -24.19
N VAL A 161 3.72 -1.24 -23.77
CA VAL A 161 2.34 -1.16 -24.22
C VAL A 161 2.37 -0.39 -25.53
N GLU A 162 1.79 -0.93 -26.60
CA GLU A 162 1.68 -0.18 -27.84
C GLU A 162 0.91 1.11 -27.54
N ALA A 163 1.51 2.26 -27.83
CA ALA A 163 0.78 3.52 -27.72
C ALA A 163 -0.39 3.45 -28.71
N THR A 164 -1.59 3.82 -28.25
CA THR A 164 -2.74 3.92 -29.15
C THR A 164 -2.41 5.00 -30.17
N SER A 165 -1.99 4.60 -31.37
CA SER A 165 -1.73 5.54 -32.46
C SER A 165 -3.07 6.07 -32.94
N THR A 166 -3.54 7.15 -32.34
CA THR A 166 -4.65 7.93 -32.89
C THR A 166 -4.11 8.71 -34.08
N ALA A 167 -4.47 8.24 -35.28
CA ALA A 167 -4.48 9.03 -36.51
C ALA A 167 -5.64 10.03 -36.49
#